data_AF-A0AA43TLU8-F1
#
_entry.id   AF-A0AA43TLU8-F1
#
_cell.length_a   1.000
_cell.length_b   1.000
_cell.length_c   1.000
_cell.angle_alpha   90.00
_cell.angle_beta   90.00
_cell.angle_gamma   90.00
#
_symmetry.space_group_name_H-M   'P 1'
#
loop_
_entity.id
_entity.type
_entity.pdbx_description
1 polymer ?
#
loop_
_entity_poly.entity_id
_entity_poly.type
_entity_poly.pdbx_seq_one_letter_code
_entity_poly.pdbx_strand_id
1 'polypeptide(L)'
;MTTHLFELPSALIPDRLQQISSYCGQQTALVLLLNFPGVHVRIPKQPNPAHKLAELLGMLAFSKLCASYGDEIITIPRAAKAIRALRNQQILAGFATGKTQAALAMEYSLTQRQVNKICNNVAIDRQLDLFSS
;
A
#
# COMPACT_ATOMS: atom_id res chain seq x y z
N MET A 1 -6.96 -6.72 -2.10
CA MET A 1 -6.05 -7.20 -1.04
C MET A 1 -5.09 -6.08 -0.56
N THR A 2 -5.58 -4.85 -0.37
CA THR A 2 -4.76 -3.65 -0.04
C THR A 2 -5.33 -2.82 1.11
N THR A 3 -6.44 -3.27 1.71
CA THR A 3 -7.19 -2.56 2.76
C THR A 3 -6.35 -2.27 4.00
N HIS A 4 -5.30 -3.06 4.26
CA HIS A 4 -4.45 -2.95 5.45
C HIS A 4 -3.16 -2.13 5.26
N LEU A 5 -2.96 -1.44 4.12
CA LEU A 5 -1.72 -0.68 3.91
C LEU A 5 -1.52 0.43 4.96
N PHE A 6 -2.62 1.04 5.42
CA PHE A 6 -2.60 2.07 6.46
C PHE A 6 -2.48 1.52 7.88
N GLU A 7 -2.44 0.20 8.08
CA GLU A 7 -2.10 -0.44 9.35
C GLU A 7 -0.58 -0.58 9.53
N LEU A 8 0.20 -0.36 8.47
CA LEU A 8 1.65 -0.35 8.55
C LEU A 8 2.15 0.87 9.33
N PRO A 9 3.33 0.78 9.98
CA PRO A 9 3.99 1.93 10.57
C PRO A 9 4.11 3.10 9.59
N SER A 10 3.80 4.32 10.05
CA SER A 10 3.85 5.53 9.24
C SER A 10 5.21 5.75 8.57
N ALA A 11 6.32 5.30 9.19
CA ALA A 11 7.66 5.33 8.61
C ALA A 11 7.81 4.58 7.27
N LEU A 12 6.93 3.63 6.97
CA LEU A 12 6.92 2.88 5.71
C LEU A 12 6.01 3.51 4.66
N ILE A 13 5.07 4.35 5.08
CA ILE A 13 4.08 4.99 4.22
C ILE A 13 4.60 6.37 3.80
N PRO A 14 4.70 6.68 2.50
CA PRO A 14 5.15 8.00 2.07
C PRO A 14 4.26 9.13 2.59
N ASP A 15 4.85 10.22 3.06
CA ASP A 15 4.12 11.36 3.67
C ASP A 15 3.02 11.91 2.76
N ARG A 16 3.28 12.02 1.45
CA ARG A 16 2.28 12.45 0.46
C ARG A 16 1.06 11.52 0.43
N LEU A 17 1.26 10.21 0.56
CA LEU A 17 0.16 9.26 0.57
C LEU A 17 -0.65 9.38 1.88
N GLN A 18 0.02 9.64 3.00
CA GLN A 18 -0.64 9.91 4.28
C GLN A 18 -1.50 11.18 4.20
N GLN A 19 -0.96 12.28 3.65
CA GLN A 19 -1.72 13.51 3.42
C GLN A 19 -2.98 13.26 2.60
N ILE A 20 -2.86 12.60 1.44
CA ILE A 20 -4.02 12.26 0.59
C ILE A 20 -5.05 11.45 1.38
N SER A 21 -4.61 10.51 2.20
CA SER A 21 -5.51 9.70 3.03
C SER A 21 -6.23 10.52 4.10
N SER A 22 -5.57 11.51 4.71
CA SER A 22 -6.14 12.39 5.72
C SER A 22 -7.21 13.32 5.14
N TYR A 23 -7.00 13.85 3.93
CA TYR A 23 -7.94 14.78 3.30
C TYR A 23 -9.07 14.09 2.54
N CYS A 24 -8.77 13.01 1.82
CA CYS A 24 -9.71 12.38 0.89
C CYS A 24 -10.17 10.99 1.32
N GLY A 25 -9.64 10.46 2.42
CA GLY A 25 -9.91 9.12 2.94
C GLY A 25 -8.92 8.08 2.42
N GLN A 26 -8.71 7.04 3.23
CA GLN A 26 -7.78 5.93 2.93
C GLN A 26 -8.14 5.20 1.62
N GLN A 27 -9.43 4.96 1.38
CA GLN A 27 -9.91 4.29 0.16
C GLN A 27 -9.48 5.05 -1.09
N THR A 28 -9.64 6.37 -1.09
CA THR A 28 -9.23 7.26 -2.20
C THR A 28 -7.74 7.18 -2.44
N ALA A 29 -6.93 7.26 -1.38
CA ALA A 29 -5.49 7.15 -1.46
C ALA A 29 -5.04 5.79 -2.02
N LEU A 30 -5.67 4.69 -1.62
CA LEU A 30 -5.38 3.35 -2.13
C LEU A 30 -5.71 3.21 -3.61
N VAL A 31 -6.87 3.69 -4.05
CA VAL A 31 -7.27 3.63 -5.46
C VAL A 31 -6.30 4.43 -6.32
N LEU A 32 -5.89 5.62 -5.87
CA LEU A 32 -4.90 6.43 -6.57
C LEU A 32 -3.54 5.72 -6.65
N LEU A 33 -3.07 5.15 -5.54
CA LEU A 33 -1.81 4.41 -5.49
C LEU A 33 -1.79 3.22 -6.46
N LEU A 34 -2.88 2.46 -6.52
CA LEU A 34 -2.98 1.25 -7.34
C LEU A 34 -3.07 1.55 -8.83
N ASN A 35 -3.79 2.62 -9.20
CA ASN A 35 -4.05 2.95 -10.60
C ASN A 35 -3.01 3.91 -11.20
N PHE A 36 -2.36 4.73 -10.37
CA PHE A 36 -1.42 5.77 -10.82
C PHE A 36 -0.09 5.78 -10.02
N PRO A 37 0.60 4.63 -9.83
CA PRO A 37 1.82 4.60 -9.01
C PRO A 37 2.98 5.36 -9.67
N GLY A 38 3.50 6.39 -9.01
CA GLY A 38 4.67 7.14 -9.48
C GLY A 38 4.39 8.12 -10.61
N VAL A 39 3.12 8.52 -10.77
CA VAL A 39 2.69 9.41 -11.85
C VAL A 39 2.14 10.71 -11.26
N HIS A 40 2.28 11.80 -12.02
CA HIS A 40 1.64 13.07 -11.73
C HIS A 40 0.21 13.07 -12.26
N VAL A 41 -0.76 13.28 -11.38
CA VAL A 41 -2.18 13.32 -11.75
C VAL A 41 -2.67 14.74 -11.58
N ARG A 42 -3.15 15.36 -12.67
CA ARG A 42 -3.83 16.65 -12.60
C ARG A 42 -5.24 16.45 -12.11
N ILE A 43 -5.62 17.15 -11.05
CA ILE A 43 -6.98 17.09 -10.50
C ILE A 43 -7.78 18.26 -11.07
N PRO A 44 -8.92 18.00 -11.75
CA PRO A 44 -9.74 19.08 -12.28
C PRO A 44 -10.36 19.88 -11.13
N LYS A 45 -10.60 21.18 -11.38
CA LYS A 45 -11.26 22.07 -10.41
C LYS A 45 -12.70 21.66 -10.11
N GLN A 46 -13.41 21.13 -11.11
CA GLN A 46 -14.79 20.66 -10.98
C GLN A 46 -14.87 19.16 -11.29
N PRO A 47 -15.61 18.38 -10.49
CA PRO A 47 -15.76 16.96 -10.73
C PRO A 47 -16.61 16.72 -11.98
N ASN A 48 -16.00 16.08 -12.99
CA ASN A 48 -16.69 15.61 -14.19
C ASN A 48 -17.00 14.09 -14.07
N PRO A 49 -18.26 13.66 -14.20
CA PRO A 49 -18.63 12.24 -14.15
C PRO A 49 -18.01 11.37 -15.26
N ALA A 50 -17.65 11.96 -16.40
CA ALA A 50 -16.95 11.25 -17.48
C ALA A 50 -15.44 11.11 -17.23
N HIS A 51 -14.91 11.66 -16.14
CA HIS A 51 -13.49 11.58 -15.81
C HIS A 51 -13.14 10.20 -15.28
N LYS A 52 -11.99 9.64 -15.68
CA LYS A 52 -11.49 8.32 -15.22
C LYS A 52 -11.42 8.18 -13.69
N LEU A 53 -11.20 9.30 -12.99
CA LEU A 53 -11.20 9.32 -11.52
C LEU A 53 -12.60 9.17 -10.92
N ALA A 54 -13.65 9.67 -11.58
CA ALA A 54 -15.03 9.48 -11.15
C ALA A 54 -15.45 8.01 -11.29
N GLU A 55 -15.00 7.33 -12.36
CA GLU A 55 -15.22 5.90 -12.56
C GLU A 55 -14.54 5.05 -11.47
N LEU A 56 -13.29 5.37 -11.14
CA LEU A 56 -12.50 4.60 -10.17
C LEU A 56 -12.88 4.86 -8.69
N LEU A 57 -13.21 6.10 -8.34
CA LEU A 57 -13.45 6.52 -6.96
C LEU A 57 -14.94 6.66 -6.62
N GLY A 58 -15.79 6.79 -7.64
CA GLY A 58 -17.15 7.29 -7.48
C GLY A 58 -17.19 8.82 -7.34
N MET A 59 -18.34 9.40 -7.67
CA MET A 59 -18.53 10.86 -7.70
C MET A 59 -18.33 11.55 -6.35
N LEU A 60 -18.69 10.90 -5.24
CA LEU A 60 -18.60 11.49 -3.90
C LEU A 60 -17.14 11.66 -3.48
N ALA A 61 -16.33 10.60 -3.60
CA ALA A 61 -14.90 10.66 -3.30
C ALA A 61 -14.15 11.56 -4.29
N PHE A 62 -14.52 11.53 -5.57
CA PHE A 62 -13.93 12.41 -6.57
C PHE A 62 -14.23 13.89 -6.31
N SER A 63 -15.45 14.23 -5.88
CA SER A 63 -15.80 15.60 -5.48
C SER A 63 -14.96 16.10 -4.31
N LYS A 64 -14.74 15.26 -3.28
CA LYS A 64 -13.85 15.59 -2.15
C LYS A 64 -12.40 15.80 -2.58
N LEU A 65 -11.92 15.00 -3.53
CA LEU A 65 -10.59 15.14 -4.12
C LEU A 65 -10.45 16.47 -4.87
N CYS A 66 -11.44 16.82 -5.70
CA CYS A 66 -11.47 18.10 -6.42
C CYS A 66 -11.60 19.30 -5.48
N ALA A 67 -12.35 19.18 -4.38
CA ALA A 67 -12.46 20.24 -3.38
C ALA A 67 -11.15 20.50 -2.62
N SER A 68 -10.35 19.44 -2.40
CA SER A 68 -9.10 19.53 -1.63
C SER A 68 -7.89 19.92 -2.49
N TYR A 69 -7.86 19.48 -3.76
CA TYR A 69 -6.70 19.59 -4.65
C TYR A 69 -7.04 20.09 -6.05
N GLY A 70 -8.21 20.71 -6.22
CA GLY A 70 -8.69 21.17 -7.53
C GLY A 70 -7.72 22.14 -8.18
N ASP A 71 -7.40 21.89 -9.45
CA ASP A 71 -6.43 22.63 -10.27
C ASP A 71 -4.96 22.40 -9.88
N GLU A 72 -4.69 21.50 -8.94
CA GLU A 72 -3.33 21.07 -8.58
C GLU A 72 -2.89 19.82 -9.36
N ILE A 73 -1.56 19.66 -9.46
CA ILE A 73 -0.92 18.44 -9.95
C ILE A 73 -0.37 17.69 -8.73
N ILE A 74 -1.00 16.56 -8.39
CA ILE A 74 -0.56 15.73 -7.28
C ILE A 74 0.41 14.66 -7.78
N THR A 75 1.55 14.54 -7.13
CA THR A 75 2.48 13.42 -7.36
C THR A 75 2.07 12.22 -6.51
N ILE A 76 1.64 11.14 -7.16
CA ILE A 76 1.28 9.90 -6.46
C ILE A 76 2.54 9.06 -6.26
N PRO A 77 2.99 8.80 -5.02
CA PRO A 77 4.19 8.01 -4.78
C PRO A 77 3.94 6.54 -5.16
N ARG A 78 4.98 5.82 -5.59
CA ARG A 78 4.89 4.36 -5.89
C ARG A 78 4.65 3.48 -4.65
N ALA A 79 4.92 4.01 -3.45
CA ALA A 79 4.85 3.30 -2.16
C ALA A 79 5.49 1.90 -2.15
N ALA A 80 6.54 1.67 -2.95
CA ALA A 80 7.11 0.33 -3.17
C ALA A 80 7.62 -0.33 -1.88
N LYS A 81 8.08 0.47 -0.90
CA LYS A 81 8.49 -0.02 0.42
C LYS A 81 7.28 -0.51 1.23
N ALA A 82 6.21 0.28 1.35
CA ALA A 82 4.97 -0.12 2.03
C ALA A 82 4.35 -1.37 1.40
N ILE A 83 4.23 -1.41 0.07
CA ILE A 83 3.66 -2.55 -0.65
C ILE A 83 4.48 -3.83 -0.37
N ARG A 84 5.81 -3.72 -0.40
CA ARG A 84 6.69 -4.85 -0.08
C ARG A 84 6.54 -5.29 1.38
N ALA A 85 6.42 -4.36 2.31
CA ALA A 85 6.24 -4.66 3.73
C ALA A 85 4.92 -5.38 3.98
N LEU A 86 3.81 -4.90 3.40
CA LEU A 86 2.50 -5.55 3.49
C LEU A 86 2.55 -6.99 2.97
N ARG A 87 3.14 -7.19 1.78
CA ARG A 87 3.33 -8.53 1.20
C ARG A 87 4.15 -9.43 2.13
N ASN A 88 5.23 -8.92 2.70
CA ASN A 88 6.05 -9.71 3.62
C ASN A 88 5.27 -10.09 4.89
N GLN A 89 4.47 -9.18 5.46
CA GLN A 89 3.61 -9.46 6.61
C GLN A 89 2.60 -10.56 6.29
N GLN A 90 2.00 -10.56 5.09
CA GLN A 90 1.07 -11.60 4.66
C GLN A 90 1.76 -12.96 4.46
N ILE A 91 2.97 -12.98 3.89
CA ILE A 91 3.78 -14.21 3.77
C ILE A 91 4.09 -14.78 5.17
N LEU A 92 4.47 -13.93 6.12
CA LEU A 92 4.75 -14.33 7.50
C LEU A 92 3.50 -14.85 8.22
N ALA A 93 2.35 -14.19 8.03
CA ALA A 93 1.08 -14.65 8.58
C ALA A 93 0.70 -16.02 8.01
N GLY A 94 0.84 -16.22 6.69
CA GLY A 94 0.59 -17.52 6.07
C GLY A 94 1.56 -18.61 6.54
N PHE A 95 2.82 -18.27 6.78
CA PHE A 95 3.79 -19.20 7.35
C PHE A 95 3.42 -19.57 8.80
N ALA A 96 3.00 -18.59 9.60
CA ALA A 96 2.56 -18.81 10.98
C ALA A 96 1.29 -19.68 11.08
N THR A 97 0.41 -19.65 10.07
CA THR A 97 -0.76 -20.54 9.98
C THR A 97 -0.44 -21.93 9.42
N GLY A 98 0.83 -22.25 9.17
CA GLY A 98 1.29 -23.57 8.76
C GLY A 98 1.46 -23.76 7.25
N LYS A 99 1.31 -22.71 6.41
CA LYS A 99 1.64 -22.84 4.99
C LYS A 99 3.14 -23.06 4.82
N THR A 100 3.51 -23.97 3.92
CA THR A 100 4.92 -24.21 3.59
C THR A 100 5.49 -23.05 2.79
N GLN A 101 6.81 -22.83 2.92
CA GLN A 101 7.52 -21.79 2.16
C GLN A 101 7.39 -21.98 0.65
N ALA A 102 7.29 -23.23 0.18
CA ALA A 102 7.06 -23.55 -1.23
C ALA A 102 5.66 -23.14 -1.71
N ALA A 103 4.61 -23.38 -0.91
CA ALA A 103 3.26 -22.95 -1.23
C ALA A 103 3.17 -21.42 -1.31
N LEU A 104 3.77 -20.72 -0.35
CA LEU A 104 3.83 -19.25 -0.33
C LEU A 104 4.64 -18.69 -1.51
N ALA A 105 5.72 -19.35 -1.92
CA ALA A 105 6.49 -18.95 -3.09
C ALA A 105 5.64 -18.97 -4.36
N MET A 106 4.83 -20.01 -4.56
CA MET A 106 3.90 -20.09 -5.68
C MET A 106 2.77 -19.07 -5.59
N GLU A 107 2.14 -18.91 -4.42
CA GLU A 107 1.02 -17.99 -4.19
C GLU A 107 1.38 -16.52 -4.49
N TYR A 108 2.59 -16.10 -4.16
CA TYR A 108 3.07 -14.73 -4.34
C TYR A 108 3.98 -14.54 -5.56
N SER A 109 4.15 -15.57 -6.40
CA SER A 109 5.05 -15.57 -7.57
C SER A 109 6.48 -15.15 -7.22
N LEU A 110 7.04 -15.72 -6.14
CA LEU A 110 8.40 -15.47 -5.65
C LEU A 110 9.25 -16.72 -5.71
N THR A 111 10.56 -16.53 -5.64
CA THR A 111 11.47 -17.66 -5.43
C THR A 111 11.38 -18.15 -3.99
N GLN A 112 11.54 -19.46 -3.78
CA GLN A 112 11.60 -20.04 -2.45
C GLN A 112 12.75 -19.44 -1.62
N ARG A 113 13.88 -19.11 -2.24
CA ARG A 113 14.99 -18.35 -1.60
C ARG A 113 14.52 -17.02 -1.00
N GLN A 114 13.69 -16.28 -1.72
CA GLN A 114 13.19 -14.99 -1.26
C GLN A 114 12.18 -15.14 -0.12
N VAL A 115 11.30 -16.14 -0.18
CA VAL A 115 10.38 -16.47 0.93
C VAL A 115 11.16 -16.90 2.17
N ASN A 116 12.15 -17.77 2.02
CA ASN A 116 13.01 -18.21 3.13
C ASN A 116 13.72 -17.02 3.79
N LYS A 117 14.25 -16.07 3.00
CA LYS A 117 14.86 -14.86 3.55
C LYS A 117 13.87 -14.03 4.38
N ILE A 118 12.61 -13.92 3.92
CA ILE A 118 11.57 -13.18 4.64
C ILE A 118 11.23 -13.87 5.97
N CYS A 119 11.00 -15.19 5.95
CA CYS A 119 10.68 -15.94 7.16
C CYS A 119 11.85 -15.99 8.15
N ASN A 120 13.08 -16.15 7.66
CA ASN A 120 14.26 -16.26 8.52
C ASN A 120 14.66 -14.93 9.17
N ASN A 121 14.48 -13.79 8.48
CA ASN A 121 14.76 -12.47 9.09
C ASN A 121 13.93 -12.26 10.37
N VAL A 122 12.67 -12.68 10.38
CA VAL A 122 11.80 -12.54 11.56
C VAL A 122 12.18 -13.51 12.67
N ALA A 123 12.62 -14.73 12.33
CA ALA A 123 13.13 -15.67 13.31
C ALA A 123 14.41 -15.14 14.00
N ILE A 124 15.29 -14.48 13.24
CA ILE A 124 16.52 -13.87 13.77
C ILE A 124 16.19 -12.71 14.71
N ASP A 125 15.29 -11.78 14.31
CA ASP A 125 14.90 -10.65 15.17
C ASP A 125 14.34 -11.15 16.52
N ARG A 126 13.44 -12.15 16.50
CA ARG A 126 12.90 -12.76 17.74
C ARG A 126 13.94 -13.47 18.58
N GLN A 127 14.95 -14.08 17.96
CA GLN A 127 16.03 -14.76 18.67
C GLN A 127 16.97 -13.76 19.33
N LEU A 128 17.23 -12.60 18.71
CA LEU A 128 18.06 -11.54 19.29
C LEU A 128 17.41 -10.90 20.53
N ASP A 129 16.09 -10.74 20.54
CA ASP A 129 15.35 -10.23 21.71
C ASP A 129 15.52 -11.13 22.95
N LEU A 130 15.67 -12.45 22.75
CA LEU A 130 15.86 -13.42 23.85
C LEU A 130 17.25 -13.36 24.52
N PHE A 131 18.25 -12.81 23.84
CA PHE A 131 19.62 -12.67 24.36
C PHE A 131 19.93 -11.27 24.88
N SER A 132 18.97 -10.35 24.81
CA SER A 132 19.12 -8.94 25.18
C SER A 132 18.50 -8.58 26.54
N SER A 133 18.12 -9.60 27.34
CA SER A 133 17.51 -9.45 28.67
C SER A 133 18.47 -9.84 29.80
#